data_AF-A0A0N5D9M1-F1
#
_entry.id   AF-A0A0N5D9M1-F1
#
_cell.length_a   1.000
_cell.length_b   1.000
_cell.length_c   1.000
_cell.angle_alpha   90.00
_cell.angle_beta   90.00
_cell.angle_gamma   90.00
#
_symmetry.space_group_name_H-M   'P 1'
#
loop_
_entity.id
_entity.type
_entity.pdbx_description
1 polymer ?
#
loop_
_entity_poly.entity_id
_entity_poly.type
_entity_poly.pdbx_seq_one_letter_code
_entity_poly.pdbx_strand_id
1 'polypeptide(L)'
;MNENKKVTIQSNDMELIGNIIQSMAESFGIPELQITAHFPNEISKLRDLTAKLHDKYIIRDQLSATIAERSNSIKEMLVRMEDARIIKQYGLMRKYCLKLHTLNQAILAEHKVRCNNHEELLQILRNLNKIIEKGARLRVGAPASRLISASRDAILQEDFDMLARIILFGV
;
A
#
# COMPACT_ATOMS: atom_id res chain seq x y z
N MET A 1 -36.27 22.30 -6.84
CA MET A 1 -35.58 22.73 -5.61
C MET A 1 -36.47 22.32 -4.45
N ASN A 2 -36.07 21.35 -3.64
CA ASN A 2 -36.76 21.09 -2.38
C ASN A 2 -36.47 22.28 -1.45
N GLU A 3 -37.37 22.59 -0.52
CA GLU A 3 -37.34 23.78 0.36
C GLU A 3 -36.10 23.87 1.29
N ASN A 4 -35.21 22.88 1.25
CA ASN A 4 -33.85 22.95 1.77
C ASN A 4 -32.88 23.09 0.60
N LYS A 5 -32.00 24.10 0.61
CA LYS A 5 -30.94 24.42 -0.37
C LYS A 5 -29.90 23.29 -0.55
N LYS A 6 -30.35 22.08 -0.85
CA LYS A 6 -29.57 20.86 -1.04
C LYS A 6 -29.61 20.47 -2.51
N VAL A 7 -28.45 20.23 -3.08
CA VAL A 7 -28.29 19.70 -4.43
C VAL A 7 -27.95 18.21 -4.29
N THR A 8 -28.78 17.36 -4.87
CA THR A 8 -28.53 15.91 -4.92
C THR A 8 -28.16 15.54 -6.34
N ILE A 9 -26.96 15.02 -6.53
CA ILE A 9 -26.46 14.54 -7.83
C ILE A 9 -26.38 13.02 -7.75
N GLN A 10 -27.01 12.34 -8.70
CA GLN A 10 -26.98 10.88 -8.80
C GLN A 10 -26.19 10.48 -10.04
N SER A 11 -25.09 9.78 -9.84
CA SER A 11 -24.32 9.14 -10.90
C SER A 11 -23.50 8.01 -10.30
N ASN A 12 -23.17 7.04 -11.16
CA ASN A 12 -22.37 5.88 -10.79
C ASN A 12 -20.87 6.16 -10.91
N ASP A 13 -20.48 7.27 -11.55
CA ASP A 13 -19.09 7.67 -11.75
C ASP A 13 -18.67 8.75 -10.74
N MET A 14 -17.75 8.36 -9.85
CA MET A 14 -17.19 9.25 -8.83
C MET A 14 -16.32 10.37 -9.45
N GLU A 15 -15.62 10.12 -10.56
CA GLU A 15 -14.79 11.15 -11.21
C GLU A 15 -15.64 12.22 -11.88
N LEU A 16 -16.70 11.80 -12.58
CA LEU A 16 -17.64 12.72 -13.22
C LEU A 16 -18.30 13.64 -12.19
N ILE A 17 -18.79 13.08 -11.08
CA ILE A 17 -19.40 13.86 -10.00
C ILE A 17 -18.38 14.82 -9.40
N GLY A 18 -17.15 14.36 -9.14
CA GLY A 18 -16.07 15.22 -8.66
C GLY A 18 -15.85 16.42 -9.57
N ASN A 19 -15.73 16.21 -10.87
CA ASN A 19 -15.53 17.30 -11.83
C ASN A 19 -16.71 18.28 -11.86
N ILE A 20 -17.96 17.78 -11.83
CA ILE A 20 -19.15 18.63 -11.78
C ILE A 20 -19.15 19.49 -10.52
N ILE A 21 -18.85 18.91 -9.36
CA ILE A 21 -18.79 19.64 -8.08
C ILE A 21 -17.72 20.75 -8.14
N GLN A 22 -16.53 20.44 -8.65
CA GLN A 22 -15.45 21.42 -8.77
C GLN A 22 -15.83 22.56 -9.72
N SER A 23 -16.35 22.24 -10.92
CA SER A 23 -16.81 23.27 -11.86
C SER A 23 -17.94 24.13 -11.30
N MET A 24 -18.87 23.54 -10.54
CA MET A 24 -19.93 24.29 -9.87
C MET A 24 -19.36 25.21 -8.80
N ALA A 25 -18.49 24.70 -7.92
CA ALA A 25 -17.89 25.51 -6.87
C ALA A 25 -17.07 26.68 -7.43
N GLU A 26 -16.33 26.45 -8.52
CA GLU A 26 -15.60 27.50 -9.23
C GLU A 26 -16.55 28.54 -9.85
N SER A 27 -17.62 28.08 -10.52
CA SER A 27 -18.62 28.96 -11.14
C SER A 27 -19.39 29.82 -10.13
N PHE A 28 -19.64 29.29 -8.93
CA PHE A 28 -20.36 29.99 -7.86
C PHE A 28 -19.43 30.71 -6.86
N GLY A 29 -18.10 30.57 -7.00
CA GLY A 29 -17.12 31.16 -6.09
C GLY A 29 -17.18 30.61 -4.66
N ILE A 30 -17.51 29.33 -4.48
CA ILE A 30 -17.62 28.69 -3.16
C ILE A 30 -16.23 28.21 -2.71
N PRO A 31 -15.65 28.79 -1.64
CA PRO A 31 -14.29 28.46 -1.21
C PRO A 31 -14.18 27.11 -0.51
N GLU A 32 -15.22 26.68 0.20
CA GLU A 32 -15.25 25.42 0.93
C GLU A 32 -16.59 24.72 0.76
N LEU A 33 -16.55 23.42 0.43
CA LEU A 33 -17.73 22.59 0.27
C LEU A 33 -17.48 21.19 0.84
N GLN A 34 -18.27 20.83 1.84
CA GLN A 34 -18.34 19.48 2.38
C GLN A 34 -19.51 18.73 1.76
N ILE A 35 -19.27 17.47 1.40
CA ILE A 35 -20.26 16.61 0.74
C ILE A 35 -20.32 15.28 1.47
N THR A 36 -21.53 14.76 1.61
CA THR A 36 -21.79 13.35 1.99
C THR A 36 -21.98 12.56 0.70
N ALA A 37 -21.10 11.61 0.45
CA ALA A 37 -21.10 10.83 -0.78
C ALA A 37 -21.35 9.36 -0.47
N HIS A 38 -22.17 8.69 -1.29
CA HIS A 38 -22.44 7.26 -1.13
C HIS A 38 -22.13 6.52 -2.44
N PHE A 39 -21.00 5.83 -2.48
CA PHE A 39 -20.53 5.06 -3.64
C PHE A 39 -20.24 3.61 -3.24
N PRO A 40 -21.26 2.75 -3.10
CA PRO A 40 -21.09 1.39 -2.59
C PRO A 40 -20.09 0.55 -3.40
N ASN A 41 -20.05 0.74 -4.72
CA ASN A 41 -19.14 0.03 -5.62
C ASN A 41 -17.67 0.42 -5.45
N GLU A 42 -17.37 1.69 -5.18
CA GLU A 42 -15.99 2.13 -4.94
C GLU A 42 -15.52 1.72 -3.55
N ILE A 43 -16.44 1.66 -2.58
CA ILE A 43 -16.15 1.22 -1.21
C ILE A 43 -15.91 -0.29 -1.14
N SER A 44 -16.64 -1.10 -1.91
CA SER A 44 -16.35 -2.53 -2.00
C SER A 44 -14.96 -2.77 -2.61
N LYS A 45 -14.64 -2.10 -3.72
CA LYS A 45 -13.29 -2.14 -4.31
C LYS A 45 -12.21 -1.71 -3.33
N LEU A 46 -12.46 -0.64 -2.56
CA LEU A 46 -11.56 -0.18 -1.52
C LEU A 46 -11.31 -1.27 -0.48
N ARG A 47 -12.37 -1.88 0.06
CA ARG A 47 -12.26 -2.99 1.03
C ARG A 47 -11.47 -4.17 0.46
N ASP A 48 -11.72 -4.54 -0.80
CA ASP A 48 -10.99 -5.62 -1.47
C ASP A 48 -9.50 -5.30 -1.65
N LEU A 49 -9.17 -4.06 -2.05
CA LEU A 49 -7.79 -3.59 -2.18
C LEU A 49 -7.08 -3.60 -0.83
N THR A 50 -7.79 -3.23 0.22
CA THR A 50 -7.27 -3.15 1.56
C THR A 50 -7.04 -4.53 2.19
N ALA A 51 -7.94 -5.48 1.96
CA ALA A 51 -7.71 -6.88 2.35
C ALA A 51 -6.45 -7.44 1.66
N LYS A 52 -6.31 -7.20 0.35
CA LYS A 52 -5.11 -7.59 -0.41
C LYS A 52 -3.84 -6.90 0.11
N LEU A 53 -3.94 -5.63 0.51
CA LEU A 53 -2.81 -4.89 1.08
C LEU A 53 -2.32 -5.54 2.38
N HIS A 54 -3.25 -5.92 3.26
CA HIS A 54 -2.92 -6.61 4.51
C HIS A 54 -2.18 -7.94 4.27
N ASP A 55 -2.68 -8.77 3.37
CA ASP A 55 -2.02 -10.03 2.99
C ASP A 55 -0.60 -9.80 2.48
N LYS A 56 -0.39 -8.74 1.67
CA LYS A 56 0.92 -8.38 1.12
C LYS A 56 1.88 -7.85 2.17
N TYR A 57 1.38 -7.17 3.21
CA TYR A 57 2.20 -6.76 4.36
C TYR A 57 2.68 -7.98 5.16
N ILE A 58 1.80 -8.95 5.42
CA ILE A 58 2.19 -10.19 6.10
C ILE A 58 3.29 -10.92 5.30
N ILE A 59 3.12 -11.07 3.99
CA ILE A 59 4.11 -11.72 3.13
C ILE A 59 5.43 -10.94 3.11
N ARG A 60 5.38 -9.59 3.09
CA ARG A 60 6.59 -8.73 3.15
C ARG A 60 7.39 -9.02 4.42
N ASP A 61 6.72 -9.11 5.57
CA ASP A 61 7.37 -9.29 6.85
C ASP A 61 7.98 -10.69 6.98
N GLN A 62 7.24 -11.72 6.54
CA GLN A 62 7.75 -13.08 6.44
C GLN A 62 9.00 -13.15 5.54
N LEU A 63 8.95 -12.59 4.33
CA LEU A 63 10.09 -12.57 3.41
C LEU A 63 11.30 -11.81 3.99
N SER A 64 11.05 -10.73 4.74
CA SER A 64 12.11 -9.95 5.38
C SER A 64 12.82 -10.75 6.47
N ALA A 65 12.07 -11.50 7.28
CA ALA A 65 12.62 -12.41 8.28
C ALA A 65 13.44 -13.53 7.62
N THR A 66 12.88 -14.22 6.62
CA THR A 66 13.58 -15.32 5.93
C THR A 66 14.88 -14.87 5.27
N ILE A 67 14.88 -13.70 4.61
CA ILE A 67 16.10 -13.15 3.99
C ILE A 67 17.16 -12.81 5.05
N ALA A 68 16.75 -12.28 6.21
CA ALA A 68 17.66 -12.00 7.31
C ALA A 68 18.30 -13.29 7.87
N GLU A 69 17.49 -14.33 8.09
CA GLU A 69 17.96 -15.65 8.53
C GLU A 69 18.93 -16.29 7.52
N ARG A 70 18.62 -16.22 6.23
CA ARG A 70 19.52 -16.71 5.17
C ARG A 70 20.81 -15.91 5.08
N SER A 71 20.74 -14.59 5.25
CA SER A 71 21.93 -13.72 5.28
C SER A 71 22.86 -14.11 6.44
N ASN A 72 22.29 -14.36 7.62
CA ASN A 72 23.05 -14.84 8.77
C ASN A 72 23.66 -16.22 8.53
N SER A 73 22.90 -17.14 7.92
CA SER A 73 23.39 -18.48 7.54
C SER A 73 24.56 -18.42 6.54
N ILE A 74 24.53 -17.49 5.58
CA ILE A 74 25.62 -17.26 4.63
C ILE A 74 26.86 -16.74 5.35
N LYS A 75 26.71 -15.76 6.25
CA LYS A 75 27.82 -15.21 7.05
C LYS A 75 28.48 -16.31 7.90
N GLU A 76 27.67 -17.11 8.59
CA GLU A 76 28.16 -18.23 9.40
C GLU A 76 28.90 -19.27 8.55
N MET A 77 28.35 -19.61 7.37
CA MET A 77 29.01 -20.54 6.45
C MET A 77 30.33 -20.00 5.92
N LEU A 78 30.41 -18.70 5.66
CA LEU A 78 31.61 -18.02 5.20
C LEU A 78 32.72 -18.10 6.25
N VAL A 79 32.39 -17.83 7.53
CA VAL A 79 33.34 -17.96 8.65
C VAL A 79 33.87 -19.39 8.75
N ARG A 80 32.98 -20.40 8.74
CA ARG A 80 33.38 -21.82 8.79
C ARG A 80 34.26 -22.25 7.62
N MET A 81 33.96 -21.72 6.43
CA MET A 81 34.78 -21.99 5.24
C MET A 81 36.18 -21.40 5.40
N GLU A 82 36.28 -20.19 5.96
CA GLU A 82 37.55 -19.52 6.19
C GLU A 82 38.37 -20.21 7.28
N ASP A 83 37.73 -20.65 8.37
CA ASP A 83 38.37 -21.46 9.40
C ASP A 83 38.97 -22.74 8.80
N ALA A 84 38.21 -23.45 7.96
CA ALA A 84 38.67 -24.64 7.25
C ALA A 84 39.85 -24.36 6.31
N ARG A 85 39.89 -23.17 5.69
CA ARG A 85 41.00 -22.72 4.85
C ARG A 85 42.26 -22.46 5.67
N ILE A 86 42.14 -21.81 6.83
CA ILE A 86 43.25 -21.49 7.73
C ILE A 86 43.93 -22.77 8.24
N ILE A 87 43.13 -23.77 8.64
CA ILE A 87 43.65 -25.09 9.09
C ILE A 87 44.03 -26.02 7.93
N LYS A 88 44.02 -25.54 6.68
CA LYS A 88 44.38 -26.27 5.44
C LYS A 88 43.54 -27.52 5.18
N GLN A 89 42.31 -27.60 5.70
CA GLN A 89 41.38 -28.69 5.44
C GLN A 89 40.54 -28.41 4.17
N TYR A 90 41.19 -28.50 3.01
CA TYR A 90 40.57 -28.16 1.72
C TYR A 90 39.35 -29.03 1.35
N GLY A 91 39.28 -30.27 1.85
CA GLY A 91 38.12 -31.14 1.66
C GLY A 91 36.85 -30.59 2.33
N LEU A 92 36.97 -30.03 3.54
CA LEU A 92 35.86 -29.37 4.24
C LEU A 92 35.55 -28.01 3.62
N MET A 93 36.57 -27.23 3.26
CA MET A 93 36.40 -25.95 2.57
C MET A 93 35.54 -26.11 1.30
N ARG A 94 35.82 -27.13 0.48
CA ARG A 94 35.03 -27.41 -0.74
C ARG A 94 33.57 -27.72 -0.43
N LYS A 95 33.29 -28.48 0.64
CA LYS A 95 31.92 -28.77 1.09
C LYS A 95 31.19 -27.49 1.53
N TYR A 96 31.86 -26.62 2.29
CA TYR A 96 31.27 -25.35 2.71
C TYR A 96 31.05 -24.39 1.54
N CYS A 97 31.96 -24.35 0.57
CA CYS A 97 31.80 -23.55 -0.66
C CYS A 97 30.58 -24.01 -1.48
N LEU A 98 30.39 -25.33 -1.66
CA LEU A 98 29.20 -25.87 -2.32
C LEU A 98 27.92 -25.48 -1.59
N LYS A 99 27.90 -25.61 -0.26
CA LYS A 99 26.73 -25.24 0.56
C LYS A 99 26.44 -23.74 0.50
N LEU A 100 27.48 -22.90 0.50
CA LEU A 100 27.37 -21.45 0.34
C LEU A 100 26.79 -21.09 -1.04
N HIS A 101 27.20 -21.80 -2.10
CA HIS A 101 26.63 -21.62 -3.42
C HIS A 101 25.12 -21.94 -3.45
N THR A 102 24.69 -23.05 -2.85
CA THR A 102 23.26 -23.39 -2.73
C THR A 102 22.48 -22.35 -1.93
N LEU A 103 23.03 -21.86 -0.82
CA LEU A 103 22.39 -20.79 -0.03
C LEU A 103 22.28 -19.48 -0.82
N ASN A 104 23.31 -19.13 -1.61
CA ASN A 104 23.28 -17.96 -2.48
C ASN A 104 22.22 -18.08 -3.59
N GLN A 105 22.06 -19.25 -4.21
CA GLN A 105 20.99 -19.46 -5.18
C GLN A 105 19.60 -19.30 -4.54
N ALA A 106 19.43 -19.82 -3.33
CA ALA A 106 18.17 -19.73 -2.62
C ALA A 106 17.82 -18.29 -2.20
N ILE A 107 18.78 -17.52 -1.69
CA ILE A 107 18.53 -16.10 -1.33
C ILE A 107 18.23 -15.25 -2.56
N LEU A 108 18.84 -15.54 -3.72
CA LEU A 108 18.51 -14.88 -4.98
C LEU A 108 17.08 -15.16 -5.43
N ALA A 109 16.61 -16.41 -5.29
CA ALA A 109 15.23 -16.77 -5.60
C ALA A 109 14.24 -16.03 -4.68
N GLU A 110 14.50 -15.99 -3.38
CA GLU A 110 13.66 -15.24 -2.43
C GLU A 110 13.70 -13.73 -2.65
N HIS A 111 14.86 -13.18 -3.00
CA HIS A 111 15.00 -11.78 -3.36
C HIS A 111 14.10 -11.43 -4.56
N LYS A 112 14.03 -12.31 -5.56
CA LYS A 112 13.13 -12.13 -6.72
C LYS A 112 11.67 -12.12 -6.29
N VAL A 113 11.27 -13.02 -5.39
CA VAL A 113 9.90 -13.04 -4.82
C VAL A 113 9.61 -11.76 -4.05
N ARG A 114 10.57 -11.26 -3.26
CA ARG A 114 10.45 -9.98 -2.55
C ARG A 114 10.26 -8.80 -3.51
N CYS A 115 11.02 -8.74 -4.59
CA CYS A 115 10.85 -7.71 -5.62
C CYS A 115 9.44 -7.74 -6.22
N ASN A 116 8.95 -8.93 -6.58
CA ASN A 116 7.59 -9.08 -7.12
C ASN A 116 6.53 -8.64 -6.10
N ASN A 117 6.65 -9.06 -4.83
CA ASN A 117 5.74 -8.65 -3.77
C ASN A 117 5.75 -7.13 -3.58
N HIS A 118 6.92 -6.49 -3.67
CA HIS A 118 7.05 -5.05 -3.55
C HIS A 118 6.40 -4.30 -4.72
N GLU A 119 6.56 -4.78 -5.96
CA GLU A 119 5.91 -4.21 -7.14
C GLU A 119 4.38 -4.29 -7.05
N GLU A 120 3.84 -5.44 -6.64
CA GLU A 120 2.40 -5.63 -6.43
C GLU A 120 1.87 -4.70 -5.33
N LEU A 121 2.60 -4.56 -4.22
CA LEU A 121 2.23 -3.66 -3.12
C LEU A 121 2.22 -2.20 -3.56
N LEU A 122 3.21 -1.76 -4.35
CA LEU A 122 3.23 -0.41 -4.94
C LEU A 122 2.03 -0.19 -5.86
N GLN A 123 1.62 -1.20 -6.63
CA GLN A 123 0.47 -1.09 -7.50
C GLN A 123 -0.84 -0.95 -6.72
N ILE A 124 -1.01 -1.72 -5.62
CA ILE A 124 -2.16 -1.59 -4.72
C ILE A 124 -2.20 -0.20 -4.08
N LEU A 125 -1.06 0.29 -3.56
CA LEU A 125 -0.97 1.63 -2.96
C LEU A 125 -1.27 2.75 -3.96
N ARG A 126 -0.83 2.63 -5.22
CA ARG A 126 -1.20 3.58 -6.29
C ARG A 126 -2.70 3.58 -6.55
N ASN A 127 -3.33 2.41 -6.59
CA ASN A 127 -4.78 2.31 -6.79
C ASN A 127 -5.55 2.89 -5.60
N LEU A 128 -5.10 2.63 -4.37
CA LEU A 128 -5.66 3.21 -3.16
C LEU A 128 -5.58 4.74 -3.17
N ASN A 129 -4.41 5.29 -3.49
CA ASN A 129 -4.22 6.74 -3.61
C ASN A 129 -5.15 7.37 -4.66
N LYS A 130 -5.36 6.70 -5.81
CA LYS A 130 -6.33 7.17 -6.81
C LYS A 130 -7.75 7.24 -6.25
N ILE A 131 -8.19 6.25 -5.47
CA ILE A 131 -9.53 6.26 -4.86
C ILE A 131 -9.65 7.39 -3.82
N ILE A 132 -8.61 7.60 -3.00
CA ILE A 132 -8.56 8.71 -2.04
C ILE A 132 -8.64 10.06 -2.76
N GLU A 133 -7.91 10.22 -3.87
CA GLU A 133 -7.91 11.44 -4.67
C GLU A 133 -9.27 11.70 -5.32
N LYS A 134 -9.95 10.66 -5.83
CA LYS A 134 -11.35 10.76 -6.30
C LYS A 134 -12.29 11.19 -5.17
N GLY A 135 -12.14 10.62 -3.98
CA GLY A 135 -12.90 11.00 -2.79
C GLY A 135 -12.63 12.45 -2.33
N ALA A 136 -11.40 12.92 -2.47
CA ALA A 136 -11.02 14.30 -2.17
C ALA A 136 -11.61 15.29 -3.18
N ARG A 137 -11.65 14.94 -4.47
CA ARG A 137 -12.27 15.74 -5.54
C ARG A 137 -13.77 15.96 -5.37
N LEU A 138 -14.45 15.14 -4.56
CA LEU A 138 -15.84 15.39 -4.17
C LEU A 138 -15.99 16.56 -3.19
N ARG A 139 -14.90 17.15 -2.70
CA ARG A 139 -14.90 18.23 -1.72
C ARG A 139 -14.07 19.40 -2.23
N VAL A 140 -14.34 20.60 -1.73
CA VAL A 140 -13.64 21.83 -2.17
C VAL A 140 -13.03 22.51 -0.96
N GLY A 141 -11.78 22.98 -1.11
CA GLY A 141 -11.07 23.72 -0.07
C GLY A 141 -10.49 22.85 1.05
N ALA A 142 -10.47 23.37 2.29
CA ALA A 142 -9.89 22.70 3.45
C ALA A 142 -10.42 21.26 3.71
N PRO A 143 -11.71 20.94 3.50
CA PRO A 143 -12.23 19.57 3.67
C PRO A 143 -11.54 18.52 2.79
N ALA A 144 -11.08 18.87 1.58
CA ALA A 144 -10.37 17.93 0.70
C ALA A 144 -8.97 17.61 1.25
N SER A 145 -8.25 18.62 1.74
CA SER A 145 -6.92 18.46 2.34
C SER A 145 -6.97 17.66 3.65
N ARG A 146 -7.98 17.90 4.50
CA ARG A 146 -8.22 17.13 5.73
C ARG A 146 -8.47 15.66 5.44
N LEU A 147 -9.24 15.34 4.40
CA LEU A 147 -9.49 13.95 4.01
C LEU A 147 -8.21 13.23 3.57
N ILE A 148 -7.37 13.88 2.75
CA ILE A 148 -6.10 13.29 2.31
C ILE A 148 -5.19 13.01 3.51
N SER A 149 -5.10 13.98 4.43
CA SER A 149 -4.28 13.85 5.65
C SER A 149 -4.79 12.71 6.53
N ALA A 150 -6.08 12.69 6.85
CA ALA A 150 -6.68 11.63 7.67
C ALA A 150 -6.62 10.25 6.99
N SER A 151 -6.72 10.19 5.67
CA SER A 151 -6.57 8.93 4.91
C SER A 151 -5.13 8.43 4.94
N ARG A 152 -4.13 9.32 4.93
CA ARG A 152 -2.72 8.94 5.12
C ARG A 152 -2.47 8.46 6.55
N ASP A 153 -3.03 9.13 7.55
CA ASP A 153 -2.91 8.72 8.94
C ASP A 153 -3.57 7.34 9.18
N ALA A 154 -4.73 7.09 8.56
CA ALA A 154 -5.39 5.79 8.61
C ALA A 154 -4.56 4.68 7.94
N ILE A 155 -3.85 4.96 6.84
CA ILE A 155 -2.91 4.00 6.23
C ILE A 155 -1.73 3.73 7.16
N LEU A 156 -1.20 4.74 7.84
CA LEU A 156 -0.08 4.60 8.77
C LEU A 156 -0.45 3.78 10.01
N GLN A 157 -1.68 3.93 10.50
CA GLN A 157 -2.19 3.18 11.66
C GLN A 157 -2.77 1.81 11.27
N GLU A 158 -2.76 1.45 9.98
CA GLU A 158 -3.40 0.25 9.43
C GLU A 158 -4.90 0.15 9.78
N ASP A 159 -5.56 1.29 10.06
CA ASP A 159 -6.99 1.37 10.38
C ASP A 159 -7.82 1.59 9.11
N PHE A 160 -8.12 0.47 8.49
CA PHE A 160 -8.76 0.39 7.19
C PHE A 160 -10.28 0.60 7.21
N ASP A 161 -10.92 0.30 8.34
CA ASP A 161 -12.34 0.58 8.54
C ASP A 161 -12.58 2.09 8.69
N MET A 162 -11.66 2.79 9.34
CA MET A 162 -11.67 4.24 9.44
C MET A 162 -11.51 4.90 8.05
N LEU A 163 -10.67 4.34 7.17
CA LEU A 163 -10.44 4.87 5.82
C LEU A 163 -11.72 4.88 4.96
N ALA A 164 -12.51 3.81 5.03
CA ALA A 164 -13.81 3.75 4.34
C ALA A 164 -14.81 4.78 4.89
N ARG A 165 -14.82 5.01 6.21
CA ARG A 165 -15.70 6.00 6.87
C ARG A 165 -15.30 7.43 6.51
N ILE A 166 -14.00 7.74 6.50
CA ILE A 166 -13.46 9.06 6.15
C ILE A 166 -13.86 9.43 4.71
N ILE A 167 -13.78 8.49 3.76
CA ILE A 167 -14.14 8.75 2.36
C ILE A 167 -15.64 9.06 2.22
N LEU A 168 -16.50 8.30 2.91
CA LEU A 168 -17.95 8.43 2.89
C LEU A 168 -18.48 9.71 3.55
N PHE A 169 -18.07 9.97 4.78
CA PHE A 169 -18.70 10.97 5.65
C PHE A 169 -17.82 12.20 5.88
N GLY A 170 -16.52 12.12 5.56
CA GLY A 170 -15.53 13.11 5.94
C GLY A 170 -14.98 12.87 7.35
N VAL A 171 -14.11 13.78 7.78
CA VAL A 171 -13.62 13.88 9.16
C VAL A 171 -14.47 14.89 9.91
#